data_AF-A0A5E4PQ09-F1
#
_entry.id   AF-A0A5E4PQ09-F1
#
_cell.length_a   1.000
_cell.length_b   1.000
_cell.length_c   1.000
_cell.angle_alpha   90.00
_cell.angle_beta   90.00
_cell.angle_gamma   90.00
#
_symmetry.space_group_name_H-M   'P 1'
#
loop_
_entity.id
_entity.type
_entity.pdbx_description
1 polymer ?
#
loop_
_entity_poly.entity_id
_entity_poly.type
_entity_poly.pdbx_seq_one_letter_code
_entity_poly.pdbx_strand_id
1 'polypeptide(L)'
;MRICFELLELLKAHKKAIRRATVNTFGYIAKAIGPHDVLATLLNNLKVQERQNRVCTTVAIAIVAETCSPFTVLPALMNEYRVPELNVQNGVLKSLSFLFEYIGEMGKDYIYAVCPLLEDALMDRDLVHRQTACAAIKHMALGVYGFGCEDALIHLLNHVWPNIFETSPHLVQAFMDAVEGMRVALGPVKILQYALQGLFHPARKVRDVYWKIYNTLYIGGQDALVAGYPRIQNEPNNHFIRYELDYML
;
A
#
# COMPACT_ATOMS: atom_id res chain seq x y z
N MET A 1 31.82 -1.66 4.28
CA MET A 1 30.98 -0.45 4.46
C MET A 1 31.23 0.65 3.43
N ARG A 2 32.48 1.11 3.18
CA ARG A 2 32.76 2.17 2.18
C ARG A 2 32.15 1.93 0.79
N ILE A 3 32.27 0.70 0.28
CA ILE A 3 31.69 0.30 -1.02
C ILE A 3 30.16 0.46 -1.03
N CYS A 4 29.47 0.18 0.07
CA CYS A 4 28.00 0.35 0.15
C CYS A 4 27.60 1.83 -0.01
N PHE A 5 28.37 2.77 0.56
CA PHE A 5 28.10 4.20 0.41
C PHE A 5 28.35 4.69 -1.02
N GLU A 6 29.42 4.24 -1.67
CA GLU A 6 29.67 4.55 -3.08
C GLU A 6 28.57 3.97 -3.99
N LEU A 7 28.04 2.79 -3.66
CA LEU A 7 26.92 2.17 -4.37
C LEU A 7 25.59 2.95 -4.19
N LEU A 8 25.34 3.57 -3.03
CA LEU A 8 24.12 4.37 -2.81
C LEU A 8 24.01 5.53 -3.81
N GLU A 9 25.13 6.20 -4.12
CA GLU A 9 25.17 7.25 -5.14
C GLU A 9 24.89 6.70 -6.54
N LEU A 10 25.36 5.49 -6.83
CA LEU A 10 25.13 4.82 -8.12
C LEU A 10 23.67 4.40 -8.34
N LEU A 11 22.84 4.31 -7.28
CA LEU A 11 21.39 4.12 -7.44
C LEU A 11 20.71 5.32 -8.11
N LYS A 12 21.36 6.50 -8.14
CA LYS A 12 20.88 7.69 -8.84
C LYS A 12 21.26 7.71 -10.33
N ALA A 13 22.10 6.76 -10.79
CA ALA A 13 22.61 6.78 -12.16
C ALA A 13 21.47 6.79 -13.19
N HIS A 14 21.59 7.60 -14.25
CA HIS A 14 20.55 7.71 -15.29
C HIS A 14 20.30 6.39 -16.03
N LYS A 15 21.34 5.57 -16.22
CA LYS A 15 21.26 4.31 -16.97
C LYS A 15 20.67 3.19 -16.11
N LYS A 16 19.55 2.60 -16.57
CA LYS A 16 18.86 1.48 -15.89
C LYS A 16 19.80 0.29 -15.61
N ALA A 17 20.72 -0.01 -16.54
CA ALA A 17 21.67 -1.11 -16.37
C ALA A 17 22.62 -0.89 -15.17
N ILE A 18 23.07 0.34 -14.94
CA ILE A 18 23.93 0.68 -13.79
C ILE A 18 23.13 0.47 -12.50
N ARG A 19 21.92 1.05 -12.42
CA ARG A 19 21.06 0.87 -11.26
C ARG A 19 20.81 -0.61 -10.95
N ARG A 20 20.50 -1.44 -11.95
CA ARG A 20 20.30 -2.89 -11.76
C ARG A 20 21.55 -3.61 -11.25
N ALA A 21 22.72 -3.30 -11.78
CA ALA A 21 23.99 -3.88 -11.31
C ALA A 21 24.32 -3.44 -9.87
N THR A 22 24.04 -2.18 -9.54
CA THR A 22 24.19 -1.64 -8.18
C THR A 22 23.26 -2.37 -7.20
N VAL A 23 21.99 -2.57 -7.56
CA VAL A 23 21.02 -3.33 -6.75
C VAL A 23 21.53 -4.74 -6.44
N ASN A 24 21.94 -5.49 -7.46
CA ASN A 24 22.42 -6.86 -7.27
C ASN A 24 23.68 -6.90 -6.37
N THR A 25 24.64 -6.00 -6.60
CA THR A 25 25.86 -5.92 -5.80
C THR A 25 25.55 -5.58 -4.33
N PHE A 26 24.56 -4.71 -4.09
CA PHE A 26 24.14 -4.36 -2.74
C PHE A 26 23.60 -5.58 -1.97
N GLY A 27 22.76 -6.40 -2.62
CA GLY A 27 22.27 -7.66 -2.07
C GLY A 27 23.41 -8.65 -1.75
N TYR A 28 24.39 -8.81 -2.66
CA TYR A 28 25.54 -9.67 -2.41
C TYR A 28 26.39 -9.22 -1.22
N ILE A 29 26.60 -7.91 -1.05
CA ILE A 29 27.32 -7.38 0.10
C ILE A 29 26.54 -7.60 1.39
N ALA A 30 25.22 -7.36 1.38
CA ALA A 30 24.37 -7.60 2.54
C ALA A 30 24.39 -9.07 2.99
N LYS A 31 24.39 -9.99 2.03
CA LYS A 31 24.51 -11.43 2.30
C LYS A 31 25.89 -11.84 2.82
N ALA A 32 26.95 -11.17 2.39
CA ALA A 32 28.32 -11.49 2.78
C ALA A 32 28.72 -10.92 4.15
N ILE A 33 28.32 -9.68 4.46
CA ILE A 33 28.69 -8.99 5.72
C ILE A 33 27.66 -9.28 6.82
N GLY A 34 26.38 -9.31 6.47
CA GLY A 34 25.27 -9.38 7.40
C GLY A 34 24.35 -8.17 7.28
N PRO A 35 23.02 -8.36 7.40
CA PRO A 35 22.05 -7.30 7.15
C PRO A 35 22.08 -6.19 8.21
N HIS A 36 22.40 -6.51 9.48
CA HIS A 36 22.37 -5.54 10.58
C HIS A 36 23.41 -4.42 10.44
N ASP A 37 24.64 -4.75 10.04
CA ASP A 37 25.70 -3.76 9.85
C ASP A 37 25.38 -2.80 8.69
N VAL A 38 24.83 -3.35 7.60
CA VAL A 38 24.38 -2.58 6.44
C VAL A 38 23.20 -1.68 6.83
N LEU A 39 22.22 -2.24 7.54
CA LEU A 39 21.01 -1.54 7.93
C LEU A 39 21.27 -0.37 8.86
N ALA A 40 22.15 -0.51 9.85
CA ALA A 40 22.50 0.58 10.77
C ALA A 40 23.00 1.83 10.01
N THR A 41 23.82 1.63 8.98
CA THR A 41 24.28 2.76 8.14
C THR A 41 23.18 3.34 7.25
N LEU A 42 22.29 2.51 6.71
CA LEU A 42 21.16 2.98 5.91
C LEU A 42 20.17 3.79 6.75
N LEU A 43 19.80 3.32 7.94
CA LEU A 43 18.87 4.01 8.82
C LEU A 43 19.41 5.38 9.25
N ASN A 44 20.72 5.50 9.50
CA ASN A 44 21.33 6.81 9.77
C ASN A 44 21.24 7.76 8.57
N ASN A 45 21.31 7.25 7.34
CA ASN A 45 21.11 8.06 6.14
C ASN A 45 19.65 8.51 5.93
N LEU A 46 18.66 7.86 6.54
CA LEU A 46 17.26 8.34 6.50
C LEU A 46 17.08 9.69 7.22
N LYS A 47 17.97 10.02 8.16
CA LYS A 47 17.99 11.30 8.91
C LYS A 47 18.57 12.46 8.08
N VAL A 48 19.19 12.16 6.93
CA VAL A 48 19.75 13.19 6.04
C VAL A 48 18.63 13.97 5.35
N GLN A 49 18.74 15.30 5.33
CA GLN A 49 17.68 16.19 4.82
C GLN A 49 17.38 15.98 3.32
N GLU A 50 18.39 15.64 2.53
CA GLU A 50 18.27 15.53 1.08
C GLU A 50 17.31 14.39 0.66
N ARG A 51 16.20 14.79 0.03
CA ARG A 51 15.13 13.87 -0.39
C ARG A 51 15.63 12.74 -1.29
N GLN A 52 16.54 13.02 -2.22
CA GLN A 52 17.05 12.03 -3.17
C GLN A 52 17.81 10.90 -2.45
N ASN A 53 18.63 11.26 -1.45
CA ASN A 53 19.41 10.30 -0.66
C ASN A 53 18.49 9.38 0.13
N ARG A 54 17.42 9.94 0.70
CA ARG A 54 16.39 9.15 1.40
C ARG A 54 15.73 8.12 0.47
N VAL A 55 15.42 8.47 -0.78
CA VAL A 55 14.84 7.51 -1.75
C VAL A 55 15.80 6.39 -2.13
N CYS A 56 17.07 6.69 -2.38
CA CYS A 56 18.05 5.63 -2.67
C CYS A 56 18.25 4.71 -1.46
N THR A 57 18.20 5.27 -0.26
CA THR A 57 18.29 4.52 1.00
C THR A 57 17.08 3.60 1.18
N THR A 58 15.86 4.08 0.92
CA THR A 58 14.64 3.24 1.00
C THR A 58 14.70 2.05 0.03
N VAL A 59 15.22 2.27 -1.19
CA VAL A 59 15.41 1.19 -2.17
C VAL A 59 16.46 0.19 -1.70
N ALA A 60 17.58 0.67 -1.14
CA ALA A 60 18.62 -0.21 -0.58
C ALA A 60 18.08 -1.09 0.56
N ILE A 61 17.25 -0.54 1.44
CA ILE A 61 16.62 -1.29 2.54
C ILE A 61 15.72 -2.41 2.01
N ALA A 62 14.92 -2.14 0.96
CA ALA A 62 14.08 -3.16 0.34
C ALA A 62 14.89 -4.32 -0.25
N ILE A 63 16.02 -4.03 -0.91
CA ILE A 63 16.91 -5.04 -1.50
C ILE A 63 17.56 -5.91 -0.42
N VAL A 64 17.98 -5.29 0.69
CA VAL A 64 18.54 -6.01 1.84
C VAL A 64 17.49 -6.97 2.41
N ALA A 65 16.25 -6.51 2.56
CA ALA A 65 15.18 -7.35 3.08
C ALA A 65 14.76 -8.48 2.14
N GLU A 66 14.76 -8.25 0.82
CA GLU A 66 14.53 -9.30 -0.17
C GLU A 66 15.62 -10.40 -0.06
N THR A 67 16.88 -9.99 0.05
CA THR A 67 18.02 -10.94 0.03
C THR A 67 18.21 -11.66 1.37
N CYS A 68 17.99 -10.96 2.48
CA CYS A 68 18.26 -11.45 3.84
C CYS A 68 16.99 -11.77 4.64
N SER A 69 15.85 -11.85 3.96
CA SER A 69 14.50 -11.98 4.52
C SER A 69 14.01 -10.77 5.34
N PRO A 70 12.72 -10.39 5.24
CA PRO A 70 12.20 -9.18 5.87
C PRO A 70 12.30 -9.14 7.40
N PHE A 71 12.28 -10.30 8.07
CA PHE A 71 12.37 -10.38 9.54
C PHE A 71 13.64 -9.72 10.11
N THR A 72 14.71 -9.62 9.33
CA THR A 72 15.97 -9.00 9.77
C THR A 72 15.93 -7.46 9.75
N VAL A 73 15.06 -6.89 8.91
CA VAL A 73 15.00 -5.45 8.61
C VAL A 73 13.79 -4.78 9.25
N LEU A 74 12.64 -5.47 9.24
CA LEU A 74 11.34 -4.94 9.62
C LEU A 74 11.28 -4.48 11.10
N PRO A 75 11.82 -5.22 12.09
CA PRO A 75 11.84 -4.75 13.48
C PRO A 75 12.64 -3.46 13.67
N ALA A 76 13.77 -3.31 12.97
CA ALA A 76 14.61 -2.13 13.07
C ALA A 76 13.95 -0.91 12.40
N LEU A 77 13.30 -1.09 11.24
CA LEU A 77 12.47 -0.05 10.63
C LEU A 77 11.33 0.39 11.54
N MET A 78 10.60 -0.55 12.12
CA MET A 78 9.50 -0.25 13.05
C MET A 78 10.01 0.48 14.30
N ASN A 79 11.21 0.17 14.78
CA ASN A 79 11.82 0.87 15.89
C ASN A 79 12.18 2.33 15.55
N GLU A 80 12.73 2.59 14.35
CA GLU A 80 13.02 3.96 13.90
C GLU A 80 11.75 4.80 13.70
N TYR A 81 10.60 4.19 13.37
CA TYR A 81 9.32 4.91 13.30
C TYR A 81 8.88 5.49 14.65
N ARG A 82 9.37 4.94 15.77
CA ARG A 82 9.07 5.44 17.12
C ARG A 82 9.80 6.74 17.45
N VAL A 83 10.80 7.13 16.64
CA VAL A 83 11.52 8.40 16.82
C VAL A 83 10.57 9.53 16.44
N PRO A 84 10.36 10.54 17.30
CA PRO A 84 9.40 11.63 17.06
C PRO A 84 9.95 12.68 16.07
N GLU A 85 10.41 12.22 14.90
CA GLU A 85 10.89 13.06 13.81
C GLU A 85 10.14 12.71 12.52
N LEU A 86 9.25 13.60 12.08
CA LEU A 86 8.37 13.40 10.92
C LEU A 86 9.11 13.00 9.63
N ASN A 87 10.34 13.49 9.45
CA ASN A 87 11.16 13.14 8.28
C ASN A 87 11.62 11.68 8.29
N VAL A 88 11.92 11.15 9.49
CA VAL A 88 12.33 9.76 9.70
C VAL A 88 11.12 8.85 9.54
N GLN A 89 9.98 9.21 10.15
CA GLN A 89 8.73 8.46 10.03
C GLN A 89 8.26 8.34 8.57
N ASN A 90 8.23 9.46 7.83
CA ASN A 90 7.97 9.45 6.39
C ASN A 90 9.00 8.62 5.60
N GLY A 91 10.27 8.63 6.01
CA GLY A 91 11.32 7.79 5.43
C GLY A 91 11.08 6.31 5.66
N VAL A 92 10.61 5.92 6.86
CA VAL A 92 10.24 4.55 7.21
C VAL A 92 9.01 4.10 6.42
N LEU A 93 7.94 4.89 6.37
CA LEU A 93 6.73 4.57 5.59
C LEU A 93 7.04 4.39 4.11
N LYS A 94 7.90 5.25 3.55
CA LYS A 94 8.35 5.11 2.17
C LYS A 94 9.21 3.87 1.97
N SER A 95 10.06 3.53 2.95
CA SER A 95 10.83 2.27 2.94
C SER A 95 9.91 1.05 2.98
N LEU A 96 8.87 1.07 3.83
CA LEU A 96 7.86 0.01 3.89
C LEU A 96 7.10 -0.13 2.57
N SER A 97 6.76 0.97 1.89
CA SER A 97 6.12 0.92 0.58
C SER A 97 6.97 0.18 -0.46
N PHE A 98 8.25 0.53 -0.58
CA PHE A 98 9.17 -0.17 -1.49
C PHE A 98 9.46 -1.61 -1.02
N LEU A 99 9.54 -1.83 0.29
CA LEU A 99 9.75 -3.15 0.86
C LEU A 99 8.65 -4.11 0.41
N PHE A 100 7.37 -3.77 0.63
CA PHE A 100 6.24 -4.61 0.22
C PHE A 100 6.14 -4.78 -1.30
N GLU A 101 6.55 -3.77 -2.08
CA GLU A 101 6.64 -3.90 -3.54
C GLU A 101 7.69 -4.93 -3.98
N TYR A 102 8.86 -4.94 -3.34
CA TYR A 102 9.96 -5.84 -3.70
C TYR A 102 9.75 -7.27 -3.20
N ILE A 103 9.28 -7.44 -1.97
CA ILE A 103 9.15 -8.78 -1.37
C ILE A 103 7.93 -9.55 -1.88
N GLY A 104 6.92 -8.85 -2.44
CA GLY A 104 5.72 -9.44 -3.02
C GLY A 104 5.01 -10.42 -2.07
N GLU A 105 4.95 -11.69 -2.46
CA GLU A 105 4.27 -12.76 -1.73
C GLU A 105 4.85 -13.04 -0.33
N MET A 106 6.12 -12.72 -0.09
CA MET A 106 6.73 -12.87 1.24
C MET A 106 6.07 -11.95 2.27
N GLY A 107 5.34 -10.91 1.83
CA GLY A 107 4.64 -9.97 2.72
C GLY A 107 3.55 -10.60 3.58
N LYS A 108 3.03 -11.78 3.21
CA LYS A 108 1.93 -12.46 3.92
C LYS A 108 2.27 -12.80 5.37
N ASP A 109 3.53 -13.11 5.66
CA ASP A 109 3.97 -13.49 7.00
C ASP A 109 4.21 -12.26 7.90
N TYR A 110 4.22 -11.05 7.32
CA TYR A 110 4.58 -9.81 8.01
C TYR A 110 3.43 -8.79 8.12
N ILE A 111 2.31 -9.02 7.44
CA ILE A 111 1.18 -8.08 7.43
C ILE A 111 0.70 -7.74 8.84
N TYR A 112 0.47 -8.75 9.68
CA TYR A 112 -0.01 -8.56 11.05
C TYR A 112 0.97 -7.78 11.92
N ALA A 113 2.27 -7.92 11.70
CA ALA A 113 3.28 -7.17 12.45
C ALA A 113 3.25 -5.67 12.08
N VAL A 114 2.95 -5.34 10.83
CA VAL A 114 2.99 -3.96 10.32
C VAL A 114 1.65 -3.22 10.47
N CYS A 115 0.52 -3.94 10.64
CA CYS A 115 -0.80 -3.35 10.82
C CYS A 115 -0.84 -2.17 11.82
N PRO A 116 -0.36 -2.31 13.08
CA PRO A 116 -0.43 -1.22 14.06
C PRO A 116 0.34 0.03 13.63
N LEU A 117 1.45 -0.13 12.90
CA LEU A 117 2.24 1.00 12.39
C LEU A 117 1.48 1.74 11.29
N LEU A 118 0.84 1.01 10.36
CA LEU A 118 0.06 1.61 9.29
C LEU A 118 -1.24 2.25 9.80
N GLU A 119 -1.85 1.69 10.85
CA GLU A 119 -2.99 2.30 11.53
C GLU A 119 -2.64 3.68 12.09
N ASP A 120 -1.54 3.77 12.83
CA ASP A 120 -1.04 5.04 13.37
C ASP A 120 -0.78 6.05 12.24
N ALA A 121 -0.07 5.62 11.18
CA ALA A 121 0.24 6.47 10.04
C ALA A 121 -0.99 6.96 9.26
N LEU A 122 -2.05 6.14 9.16
CA LEU A 122 -3.31 6.50 8.51
C LEU A 122 -4.17 7.46 9.34
N MET A 123 -4.00 7.49 10.65
CA MET A 123 -4.70 8.38 11.57
C MET A 123 -3.96 9.69 11.84
N ASP A 124 -2.73 9.82 11.33
CA ASP A 124 -1.94 11.03 11.51
C ASP A 124 -2.58 12.25 10.81
N ARG A 125 -2.31 13.44 11.37
CA ARG A 125 -2.80 14.70 10.82
C ARG A 125 -2.09 15.08 9.51
N ASP A 126 -0.83 14.65 9.35
CA ASP A 126 -0.04 14.93 8.17
C ASP A 126 -0.54 14.16 6.94
N LEU A 127 -0.76 14.90 5.86
CA LEU A 127 -1.22 14.33 4.59
C LEU A 127 -0.17 13.40 3.97
N VAL A 128 1.12 13.66 4.21
CA VAL A 128 2.20 12.85 3.63
C VAL A 128 2.28 11.48 4.29
N HIS A 129 2.06 11.39 5.61
CA HIS A 129 1.97 10.13 6.33
C HIS A 129 0.83 9.27 5.79
N ARG A 130 -0.38 9.82 5.72
CA ARG A 130 -1.54 9.11 5.16
C ARG A 130 -1.34 8.69 3.71
N GLN A 131 -0.73 9.55 2.90
CA GLN A 131 -0.44 9.25 1.49
C GLN A 131 0.55 8.08 1.35
N THR A 132 1.64 8.10 2.10
CA THR A 132 2.68 7.07 2.03
C THR A 132 2.19 5.75 2.63
N ALA A 133 1.39 5.79 3.69
CA ALA A 133 0.72 4.62 4.24
C ALA A 133 -0.24 3.98 3.21
N CYS A 134 -1.08 4.76 2.52
CA CYS A 134 -1.93 4.27 1.43
C CYS A 134 -1.09 3.59 0.32
N ALA A 135 0.04 4.18 -0.06
CA ALA A 135 0.94 3.56 -1.05
C ALA A 135 1.51 2.23 -0.56
N ALA A 136 1.95 2.13 0.70
CA ALA A 136 2.42 0.88 1.28
C ALA A 136 1.32 -0.20 1.31
N ILE A 137 0.10 0.20 1.67
CA ILE A 137 -1.06 -0.68 1.71
C ILE A 137 -1.43 -1.20 0.32
N LYS A 138 -1.33 -0.37 -0.74
CA LYS A 138 -1.51 -0.81 -2.13
C LYS A 138 -0.57 -1.97 -2.47
N HIS A 139 0.74 -1.78 -2.24
CA HIS A 139 1.74 -2.79 -2.59
C HIS A 139 1.57 -4.06 -1.75
N MET A 140 1.27 -3.90 -0.46
CA MET A 140 0.97 -5.02 0.42
C MET A 140 -0.25 -5.80 -0.02
N ALA A 141 -1.38 -5.14 -0.33
CA ALA A 141 -2.61 -5.77 -0.78
C ALA A 141 -2.40 -6.57 -2.08
N LEU A 142 -1.66 -6.01 -3.04
CA LEU A 142 -1.33 -6.70 -4.30
C LEU A 142 -0.36 -7.87 -4.08
N GLY A 143 0.62 -7.73 -3.20
CA GLY A 143 1.60 -8.78 -2.90
C GLY A 143 1.01 -9.98 -2.16
N VAL A 144 0.03 -9.75 -1.27
CA VAL A 144 -0.60 -10.79 -0.45
C VAL A 144 -1.92 -11.32 -1.02
N TYR A 145 -2.26 -10.97 -2.27
CA TYR A 145 -3.44 -11.48 -2.95
C TYR A 145 -3.45 -13.01 -3.02
N GLY A 146 -4.55 -13.63 -2.58
CA GLY A 146 -4.73 -15.08 -2.63
C GLY A 146 -4.05 -15.88 -1.50
N PHE A 147 -3.47 -15.21 -0.50
CA PHE A 147 -2.78 -15.87 0.62
C PHE A 147 -3.58 -15.94 1.93
N GLY A 148 -4.87 -15.58 1.93
CA GLY A 148 -5.73 -15.71 3.10
C GLY A 148 -5.55 -14.61 4.16
N CYS A 149 -5.10 -13.41 3.76
CA CYS A 149 -4.88 -12.26 4.64
C CYS A 149 -6.01 -11.22 4.57
N GLU A 150 -7.23 -11.64 4.20
CA GLU A 150 -8.35 -10.72 3.97
C GLU A 150 -8.81 -10.01 5.25
N ASP A 151 -8.66 -10.64 6.41
CA ASP A 151 -8.98 -10.08 7.71
C ASP A 151 -8.16 -8.82 8.04
N ALA A 152 -6.83 -8.89 7.91
CA ALA A 152 -5.92 -7.78 8.12
C ALA A 152 -6.13 -6.68 7.09
N LEU A 153 -6.39 -7.05 5.84
CA LEU A 153 -6.67 -6.10 4.77
C LEU A 153 -8.01 -5.37 4.95
N ILE A 154 -9.06 -6.04 5.44
CA ILE A 154 -10.34 -5.40 5.81
C ILE A 154 -10.12 -4.41 6.95
N HIS A 155 -9.35 -4.79 7.96
CA HIS A 155 -9.02 -3.91 9.08
C HIS A 155 -8.30 -2.63 8.60
N LEU A 156 -7.31 -2.77 7.71
CA LEU A 156 -6.63 -1.63 7.11
C LEU A 156 -7.56 -0.82 6.19
N LEU A 157 -8.45 -1.46 5.44
CA LEU A 157 -9.43 -0.77 4.60
C LEU A 157 -10.32 0.16 5.44
N ASN A 158 -10.69 -0.24 6.66
CA ASN A 158 -11.47 0.61 7.57
C ASN A 158 -10.72 1.89 7.98
N HIS A 159 -9.39 1.87 8.02
CA HIS A 159 -8.55 3.03 8.29
C HIS A 159 -8.23 3.84 7.03
N VAL A 160 -8.19 3.19 5.86
CA VAL A 160 -8.01 3.86 4.57
C VAL A 160 -9.29 4.61 4.14
N TRP A 161 -10.46 4.02 4.34
CA TRP A 161 -11.75 4.52 3.83
C TRP A 161 -12.09 5.96 4.23
N PRO A 162 -11.85 6.42 5.48
CA PRO A 162 -12.11 7.81 5.87
C PRO A 162 -11.39 8.86 5.02
N ASN A 163 -10.28 8.49 4.36
CA ASN A 163 -9.52 9.40 3.48
C ASN A 163 -10.22 9.68 2.13
N ILE A 164 -11.39 9.09 1.89
CA ILE A 164 -12.19 9.28 0.67
C ILE A 164 -12.51 10.76 0.36
N PHE A 165 -12.70 11.60 1.38
CA PHE A 165 -13.08 13.01 1.21
C PHE A 165 -11.90 13.98 1.22
N GLU A 166 -10.67 13.47 1.16
CA GLU A 166 -9.49 14.31 1.07
C GLU A 166 -9.43 15.06 -0.27
N THR A 167 -8.86 16.26 -0.24
CA THR A 167 -8.84 17.15 -1.42
C THR A 167 -7.47 17.22 -2.09
N SER A 168 -6.40 16.84 -1.39
CA SER A 168 -5.04 16.83 -1.92
C SER A 168 -4.92 15.83 -3.09
N PRO A 169 -4.53 16.26 -4.30
CA PRO A 169 -4.46 15.38 -5.47
C PRO A 169 -3.58 14.15 -5.25
N HIS A 170 -2.47 14.31 -4.53
CA HIS A 170 -1.53 13.21 -4.26
C HIS A 170 -2.11 12.17 -3.29
N LEU A 171 -2.83 12.61 -2.27
CA LEU A 171 -3.48 11.71 -1.31
C LEU A 171 -4.69 11.03 -1.96
N VAL A 172 -5.49 11.76 -2.73
CA VAL A 172 -6.63 11.21 -3.47
C VAL A 172 -6.16 10.11 -4.43
N GLN A 173 -5.07 10.33 -5.16
CA GLN A 173 -4.52 9.29 -6.04
C GLN A 173 -4.04 8.08 -5.24
N ALA A 174 -3.29 8.29 -4.14
CA ALA A 174 -2.81 7.20 -3.31
C ALA A 174 -3.96 6.40 -2.68
N PHE A 175 -5.04 7.07 -2.26
CA PHE A 175 -6.26 6.44 -1.77
C PHE A 175 -6.93 5.60 -2.85
N MET A 176 -7.14 6.16 -4.05
CA MET A 176 -7.76 5.41 -5.16
C MET A 176 -6.94 4.18 -5.54
N ASP A 177 -5.61 4.33 -5.58
CA ASP A 177 -4.67 3.23 -5.83
C ASP A 177 -4.74 2.15 -4.74
N ALA A 178 -4.82 2.55 -3.47
CA ALA A 178 -4.94 1.61 -2.35
C ALA A 178 -6.27 0.85 -2.38
N VAL A 179 -7.38 1.53 -2.66
CA VAL A 179 -8.70 0.90 -2.83
C VAL A 179 -8.70 -0.07 -4.02
N GLU A 180 -8.01 0.26 -5.11
CA GLU A 180 -7.88 -0.64 -6.26
C GLU A 180 -7.02 -1.87 -5.94
N GLY A 181 -5.93 -1.71 -5.18
CA GLY A 181 -5.15 -2.84 -4.66
C GLY A 181 -6.00 -3.74 -3.74
N MET A 182 -6.79 -3.12 -2.86
CA MET A 182 -7.73 -3.82 -1.98
C MET A 182 -8.86 -4.51 -2.74
N ARG A 183 -9.31 -3.96 -3.88
CA ARG A 183 -10.31 -4.60 -4.75
C ARG A 183 -9.81 -5.94 -5.28
N VAL A 184 -8.55 -6.02 -5.67
CA VAL A 184 -7.93 -7.29 -6.11
C VAL A 184 -7.83 -8.25 -4.94
N ALA A 185 -7.34 -7.77 -3.79
CA ALA A 185 -7.06 -8.60 -2.63
C ALA A 185 -8.31 -9.14 -1.92
N LEU A 186 -9.30 -8.28 -1.68
CA LEU A 186 -10.55 -8.59 -0.95
C LEU A 186 -11.71 -9.00 -1.88
N GLY A 187 -11.57 -8.74 -3.16
CA GLY A 187 -12.61 -8.92 -4.16
C GLY A 187 -13.51 -7.69 -4.36
N PRO A 188 -14.11 -7.54 -5.56
CA PRO A 188 -14.89 -6.37 -5.93
C PRO A 188 -16.19 -6.23 -5.14
N VAL A 189 -16.80 -7.34 -4.71
CA VAL A 189 -18.04 -7.32 -3.92
C VAL A 189 -17.82 -6.66 -2.56
N LYS A 190 -16.66 -6.86 -1.93
CA LYS A 190 -16.36 -6.25 -0.63
C LYS A 190 -16.24 -4.73 -0.77
N ILE A 191 -15.54 -4.24 -1.80
CA ILE A 191 -15.44 -2.81 -2.08
C ILE A 191 -16.80 -2.21 -2.46
N LEU A 192 -17.62 -2.95 -3.23
CA LEU A 192 -18.99 -2.55 -3.55
C LEU A 192 -19.80 -2.28 -2.27
N GLN A 193 -19.73 -3.15 -1.27
CA GLN A 193 -20.46 -2.99 0.00
C GLN A 193 -20.14 -1.66 0.72
N TYR A 194 -18.89 -1.21 0.65
CA TYR A 194 -18.50 0.10 1.19
C TYR A 194 -19.01 1.24 0.30
N ALA A 195 -18.95 1.08 -1.02
CA ALA A 195 -19.37 2.11 -1.97
C ALA A 195 -20.89 2.35 -2.02
N LEU A 196 -21.72 1.30 -1.82
CA LEU A 196 -23.18 1.39 -1.98
C LEU A 196 -23.82 2.51 -1.15
N GLN A 197 -23.31 2.78 0.05
CA GLN A 197 -23.87 3.78 0.98
C GLN A 197 -23.79 5.21 0.42
N GLY A 198 -22.78 5.52 -0.39
CA GLY A 198 -22.54 6.87 -0.90
C GLY A 198 -23.03 7.14 -2.32
N LEU A 199 -23.42 6.11 -3.10
CA LEU A 199 -23.82 6.28 -4.51
C LEU A 199 -25.05 7.19 -4.67
N PHE A 200 -26.07 6.99 -3.84
CA PHE A 200 -27.32 7.76 -3.89
C PHE A 200 -27.48 8.73 -2.71
N HIS A 201 -26.39 9.07 -2.02
CA HIS A 201 -26.40 9.96 -0.87
C HIS A 201 -26.96 11.36 -1.25
N PRO A 202 -27.77 12.06 -0.41
CA PRO A 202 -28.37 13.36 -0.77
C PRO A 202 -27.36 14.47 -1.11
N ALA A 203 -26.20 14.47 -0.45
CA ALA A 203 -25.14 15.44 -0.71
C ALA A 203 -24.38 15.12 -2.01
N ARG A 204 -24.36 16.09 -2.95
CA ARG A 204 -23.64 15.97 -4.24
C ARG A 204 -22.15 15.65 -4.05
N LYS A 205 -21.48 16.33 -3.13
CA LYS A 205 -20.06 16.12 -2.83
C LYS A 205 -19.74 14.67 -2.45
N VAL A 206 -20.65 13.99 -1.76
CA VAL A 206 -20.48 12.58 -1.40
C VAL A 206 -20.63 11.70 -2.65
N ARG A 207 -21.71 11.89 -3.41
CA ARG A 207 -21.96 11.13 -4.63
C ARG A 207 -20.82 11.22 -5.62
N ASP A 208 -20.29 12.42 -5.88
CA ASP A 208 -19.24 12.65 -6.87
C ASP A 208 -18.01 11.75 -6.62
N VAL A 209 -17.62 11.58 -5.36
CA VAL A 209 -16.47 10.73 -5.00
C VAL A 209 -16.83 9.24 -5.03
N TYR A 210 -17.98 8.86 -4.48
CA TYR A 210 -18.41 7.47 -4.46
C TYR A 210 -18.66 6.89 -5.85
N TRP A 211 -19.23 7.69 -6.77
CA TRP A 211 -19.36 7.30 -8.17
C TRP A 211 -18.00 7.13 -8.85
N LYS A 212 -17.00 7.95 -8.51
CA LYS A 212 -15.63 7.76 -9.03
C LYS A 212 -15.03 6.41 -8.61
N ILE A 213 -15.23 6.00 -7.36
CA ILE A 213 -14.80 4.67 -6.86
C ILE A 213 -15.56 3.57 -7.60
N TYR A 214 -16.89 3.69 -7.70
CA TYR A 214 -17.71 2.72 -8.42
C TYR A 214 -17.32 2.56 -9.89
N ASN A 215 -16.98 3.65 -10.58
CA ASN A 215 -16.51 3.59 -11.97
C ASN A 215 -15.23 2.77 -12.09
N THR A 216 -14.29 2.96 -11.15
CA THR A 216 -13.03 2.19 -11.12
C THR A 216 -13.32 0.70 -10.85
N LEU A 217 -14.19 0.43 -9.87
CA LEU A 217 -14.64 -0.91 -9.52
C LEU A 217 -15.32 -1.63 -10.69
N TYR A 218 -16.19 -0.93 -11.42
CA TYR A 218 -16.91 -1.45 -12.58
C TYR A 218 -15.95 -1.80 -13.72
N ILE A 219 -14.97 -0.93 -14.00
CA ILE A 219 -13.93 -1.22 -15.00
C ILE A 219 -13.10 -2.45 -14.59
N GLY A 220 -12.78 -2.60 -13.30
CA GLY A 220 -11.90 -3.67 -12.80
C GLY A 220 -12.56 -5.05 -12.65
N GLY A 221 -13.89 -5.15 -12.66
CA GLY A 221 -14.57 -6.41 -12.35
C GLY A 221 -16.07 -6.43 -12.61
N GLN A 222 -16.52 -5.93 -13.76
CA GLN A 222 -17.94 -5.84 -14.13
C GLN A 222 -18.73 -7.13 -13.88
N ASP A 223 -18.22 -8.27 -14.34
CA ASP A 223 -18.92 -9.57 -14.24
C ASP A 223 -19.06 -10.03 -12.79
N ALA A 224 -17.99 -9.88 -12.00
CA ALA A 224 -17.99 -10.22 -10.58
C ALA A 224 -18.98 -9.37 -9.75
N LEU A 225 -19.34 -8.16 -10.20
CA LEU A 225 -20.32 -7.32 -9.53
C LEU A 225 -21.76 -7.85 -9.66
N VAL A 226 -22.06 -8.67 -10.67
CA VAL A 226 -23.41 -9.21 -10.90
C VAL A 226 -23.92 -9.94 -9.66
N ALA A 227 -23.06 -10.72 -9.00
CA ALA A 227 -23.37 -11.42 -7.76
C ALA A 227 -23.43 -10.50 -6.52
N GLY A 228 -22.84 -9.30 -6.58
CA GLY A 228 -22.74 -8.38 -5.46
C GLY A 228 -23.82 -7.29 -5.39
N TYR A 229 -24.55 -7.03 -6.48
CA TYR A 229 -25.56 -5.97 -6.49
C TYR A 229 -26.72 -6.26 -5.53
N PRO A 230 -27.18 -5.25 -4.77
CA PRO A 230 -28.30 -5.41 -3.86
C PRO A 230 -29.60 -5.66 -4.62
N ARG A 231 -30.52 -6.39 -4.01
CA ARG A 231 -31.87 -6.59 -4.55
C ARG A 231 -32.68 -5.32 -4.34
N ILE A 232 -33.13 -4.71 -5.44
CA ILE A 232 -34.00 -3.52 -5.43
C ILE A 232 -35.42 -3.98 -5.77
N GLN A 233 -36.40 -3.58 -4.97
CA GLN A 233 -37.81 -3.92 -5.18
C GLN A 233 -38.38 -3.16 -6.38
N ASN A 234 -39.36 -3.73 -7.05
CA ASN A 234 -40.05 -3.06 -8.15
C ASN A 234 -40.83 -1.85 -7.65
N GLU A 235 -40.92 -0.83 -8.50
CA GLU A 235 -41.80 0.32 -8.33
C GLU A 235 -43.00 0.20 -9.27
N PRO A 236 -44.09 0.97 -9.07
CA PRO A 236 -45.27 0.91 -9.93
C PRO A 236 -44.97 1.07 -11.43
N ASN A 237 -43.91 1.82 -11.76
CA ASN A 237 -43.54 2.15 -13.14
C ASN A 237 -42.33 1.35 -13.65
N ASN A 238 -41.59 0.65 -12.78
CA ASN A 238 -40.30 0.04 -13.12
C ASN A 238 -40.11 -1.34 -12.49
N HIS A 239 -39.66 -2.30 -13.30
CA HIS A 239 -39.25 -3.63 -12.84
C HIS A 239 -37.74 -3.68 -12.64
N PHE A 240 -37.29 -3.74 -11.38
CA PHE A 240 -35.88 -3.74 -10.98
C PHE A 240 -35.35 -5.11 -10.52
N ILE A 241 -36.25 -6.07 -10.24
CA ILE A 241 -35.87 -7.41 -9.78
C ILE A 241 -35.34 -8.26 -10.94
N ARG A 242 -34.25 -9.01 -10.68
CA ARG A 242 -33.66 -10.01 -11.58
C ARG A 242 -34.19 -11.40 -11.22
N TYR A 243 -35.34 -11.78 -11.78
CA TYR A 243 -36.08 -12.99 -11.38
C TYR A 243 -35.34 -14.31 -11.68
N GLU A 244 -34.46 -14.31 -12.67
CA GLU A 244 -33.66 -15.48 -13.06
C GLU A 244 -32.73 -15.95 -11.93
N LEU A 245 -32.34 -15.04 -11.03
CA LEU A 245 -31.51 -15.37 -9.87
C LEU A 245 -32.31 -16.01 -8.71
N ASP A 246 -33.65 -16.02 -8.79
CA ASP A 246 -34.53 -16.64 -7.79
C ASP A 246 -34.90 -18.09 -8.15
N TYR A 247 -34.46 -18.60 -9.31
CA TYR A 247 -34.75 -19.97 -9.72
C TYR A 247 -34.08 -20.99 -8.80
N MET A 248 -34.89 -21.87 -8.23
CA MET A 248 -34.48 -23.04 -7.46
C MET A 248 -35.02 -24.26 -8.21
N LEU A 249 -34.12 -25.01 -8.85
CA LEU A 249 -34.44 -26.20 -9.63
C LEU A 249 -34.33 -27.47 -8.78
#